data_AF-A0A9D8VMS6-F1
#
_entry.id   AF-A0A9D8VMS6-F1
#
_cell.length_a   1.000
_cell.length_b   1.000
_cell.length_c   1.000
_cell.angle_alpha   90.00
_cell.angle_beta   90.00
_cell.angle_gamma   90.00
#
_symmetry.space_group_name_H-M   'P 1'
#
loop_
_entity.id
_entity.type
_entity.pdbx_description
1 polymer ?
#
loop_
_entity_poly.entity_id
_entity_poly.type
_entity_poly.pdbx_seq_one_letter_code
_entity_poly.pdbx_strand_id
1 'polypeptide(L)' 'MPFKKGEVYKCPDENCGCEVTVTKGAPPSCGGTQNPTCCCGKTMVKK' A
#
# COMPACT_ATOMS: atom_id res chain seq x y z
N MET A 1 4.59 7.80 1.87
CA MET A 1 5.58 7.12 2.73
C MET A 1 6.40 6.20 1.84
N PRO A 2 7.71 6.01 2.07
CA PRO A 2 8.45 4.99 1.35
C PRO A 2 7.94 3.62 1.78
N PHE A 3 7.37 2.86 0.84
CA PHE A 3 6.99 1.48 1.06
C PHE A 3 8.19 0.67 1.56
N LYS A 4 8.01 -0.11 2.62
CA LYS A 4 9.01 -1.02 3.17
C LYS A 4 8.66 -2.44 2.78
N LYS A 5 9.69 -3.22 2.39
CA LYS A 5 9.52 -4.65 2.09
C LYS A 5 8.88 -5.35 3.30
N GLY A 6 7.84 -6.14 3.03
CA GLY A 6 7.07 -6.86 4.03
C GLY A 6 5.83 -6.10 4.54
N GLU A 7 5.66 -4.81 4.23
CA GLU A 7 4.42 -4.12 4.58
C GLU A 7 3.23 -4.70 3.80
N VAL A 8 2.10 -4.82 4.50
CA VAL A 8 0.83 -5.27 3.91
C VAL A 8 -0.14 -4.10 3.92
N TYR A 9 -0.80 -3.88 2.79
CA TYR A 9 -1.85 -2.89 2.64
C TYR A 9 -3.14 -3.58 2.26
N LYS A 10 -4.24 -3.17 2.89
CA LYS A 10 -5.58 -3.69 2.64
C LYS A 10 -6.50 -2.57 2.17
N CYS A 11 -7.40 -2.91 1.24
CA CYS A 11 -8.49 -2.02 0.89
C CYS A 11 -9.40 -1.79 2.11
N PRO A 12 -9.74 -0.54 2.46
CA PRO A 12 -10.64 -0.27 3.58
C PRO A 12 -12.09 -0.72 3.31
N ASP A 13 -12.43 -1.02 2.05
CA ASP A 13 -13.72 -1.57 1.67
C ASP A 13 -13.73 -3.10 1.81
N GLU A 14 -14.57 -3.61 2.69
CA GLU A 14 -14.68 -5.05 2.98
C GLU A 14 -15.26 -5.87 1.82
N ASN A 15 -16.08 -5.26 0.95
CA ASN A 15 -16.62 -5.94 -0.23
C ASN A 15 -15.56 -6.10 -1.32
N CYS A 16 -14.60 -5.17 -1.38
CA CYS A 16 -13.44 -5.27 -2.28
C CYS A 16 -12.38 -6.21 -1.72
N GLY A 17 -11.97 -6.01 -0.47
CA GLY A 17 -11.12 -6.95 0.28
C GLY A 17 -9.69 -7.14 -0.24
N CYS A 18 -9.26 -6.43 -1.28
CA CYS A 18 -7.92 -6.63 -1.86
C CYS A 18 -6.81 -6.34 -0.83
N GLU A 19 -5.79 -7.20 -0.85
CA GLU A 19 -4.58 -7.06 -0.06
C GLU A 19 -3.36 -7.10 -0.97
N VAL A 20 -2.36 -6.26 -0.69
CA VAL A 20 -1.08 -6.26 -1.40
C VAL A 20 0.05 -6.29 -0.39
N THR A 21 1.11 -7.03 -0.74
CA THR A 21 2.33 -7.13 0.06
C THR A 21 3.48 -6.47 -0.69
N VAL A 22 4.19 -5.57 -0.04
CA VAL A 22 5.37 -4.93 -0.61
C VAL A 22 6.51 -5.95 -0.67
N THR A 23 6.81 -6.47 -1.86
CA THR A 23 7.93 -7.41 -2.07
C THR A 23 9.28 -6.69 -2.25
N LYS A 24 9.23 -5.41 -2.64
CA LYS A 24 10.39 -4.54 -2.79
C LYS A 24 10.05 -3.13 -2.32
N GLY A 25 10.80 -2.65 -1.33
CA GLY A 25 10.64 -1.30 -0.80
C GLY A 25 11.39 -0.25 -1.63
N ALA A 26 11.05 1.01 -1.42
CA ALA A 26 11.79 2.14 -1.99
C ALA A 26 13.11 2.39 -1.23
N PRO A 27 14.14 2.97 -1.87
CA PRO A 27 15.34 3.44 -1.18
C PRO A 27 14.98 4.45 -0.07
N PRO A 28 15.76 4.53 1.04
CA PRO A 28 15.50 5.46 2.13
C PRO A 28 15.61 6.94 1.71
N SER A 29 16.31 7.23 0.62
CA SER A 29 16.39 8.57 0.00
C SER A 29 15.13 8.96 -0.78
N CYS A 30 14.18 8.03 -0.98
CA CYS A 30 12.96 8.30 -1.70
C CYS A 30 11.87 8.85 -0.76
N GLY A 31 11.57 10.15 -0.88
CA GLY A 31 10.55 10.84 -0.07
C GLY A 31 9.11 10.65 -0.53
N GLY A 32 8.83 9.66 -1.40
CA GLY A 32 7.52 9.45 -2.00
C GLY A 32 6.39 9.43 -0.96
N THR A 33 5.36 10.25 -1.16
CA THR A 33 4.22 10.40 -0.23
C THR A 33 2.97 9.65 -0.66
N GLN A 34 2.93 9.13 -1.88
CA GLN A 34 1.76 8.44 -2.44
C GLN A 34 1.53 7.08 -1.77
N ASN A 35 0.28 6.84 -1.39
CA ASN A 35 -0.19 5.56 -0.85
C ASN A 35 -0.71 4.68 -2.01
N PRO A 36 -0.79 3.35 -1.82
CA PRO A 36 -1.30 2.47 -2.87
C PRO A 36 -2.80 2.68 -3.02
N THR A 37 -3.27 2.64 -4.26
CA THR A 37 -4.70 2.74 -4.57
C THR A 37 -5.22 1.37 -4.97
N CYS A 38 -6.36 0.99 -4.41
CA CYS A 38 -7.04 -0.26 -4.74
C CYS A 38 -7.76 -0.15 -6.09
N CYS A 39 -8.09 -1.30 -6.69
CA CYS A 39 -8.86 -1.38 -7.95
C CYS A 39 -10.21 -0.65 -7.91
N CYS A 40 -10.77 -0.40 -6.72
CA CYS A 40 -12.00 0.36 -6.51
C CYS A 40 -11.78 1.87 -6.34
N GLY A 41 -10.56 2.37 -6.59
CA GLY A 41 -10.20 3.79 -6.48
C GLY A 41 -9.93 4.29 -5.06
N LYS A 42 -10.13 3.45 -4.04
CA LYS A 42 -9.88 3.80 -2.64
C LYS A 42 -8.40 3.68 -2.30
N THR A 43 -7.88 4.61 -1.50
CA THR A 43 -6.54 4.49 -0.92
C THR A 43 -6.50 3.33 0.07
N MET A 44 -5.52 2.44 -0.11
CA MET A 44 -5.32 1.30 0.77
C MET A 44 -4.70 1.75 2.11
N VAL A 45 -5.07 1.06 3.17
CA VAL A 45 -4.56 1.30 4.53
C VAL A 45 -3.56 0.23 4.90
N LYS A 46 -2.53 0.59 5.66
CA LYS A 46 -1.56 -0.39 6.18
C LYS A 46 -2.27 -1.27 7.21
N LYS A 47 -2.14 -2.58 7.04
CA LYS A 47 -2.69 -3.60 7.95
C LYS A 47 -1.73 -3.88 9.11
#